data_AF-W1XKF6-F1
#
_entry.id   AF-W1XKF6-F1
#
_cell.length_a   1.000
_cell.length_b   1.000
_cell.length_c   1.000
_cell.angle_alpha   90.00
_cell.angle_beta   90.00
_cell.angle_gamma   90.00
#
_symmetry.space_group_name_H-M   'P 1'
#
loop_
_entity.id
_entity.type
_entity.pdbx_description
1 polymer ?
#
loop_
_entity_poly.entity_id
_entity_poly.type
_entity_poly.pdbx_seq_one_letter_code
_entity_poly.pdbx_strand_id
1 'polypeptide(L)'
;AGYEYQFDYDLAKALTDGGFKLVNSNGTYAINDVVNQYSTINENLILGKKGDYWYLYNKTNGFLLYRLSSEYPSVPCPSPVVAINYDS
;
A
#
# COMPACT_ATOMS: atom_id res chain seq x y z
N ALA A 1 -25.21 26.83 2.76
CA ALA A 1 -23.88 26.34 3.19
C ALA A 1 -23.46 25.26 2.20
N GLY A 2 -22.41 25.50 1.43
CA GLY A 2 -21.87 24.53 0.48
C GLY A 2 -20.79 23.72 1.18
N TYR A 3 -20.91 22.40 1.19
CA TYR A 3 -19.82 21.53 1.57
C TYR A 3 -18.94 21.35 0.33
N GLU A 4 -17.67 21.77 0.41
CA GLU A 4 -16.66 21.39 -0.58
C GLU A 4 -16.12 20.01 -0.18
N TYR A 5 -16.41 19.02 -1.01
CA TYR A 5 -15.82 17.69 -0.88
C TYR A 5 -14.67 17.57 -1.87
N GLN A 6 -13.43 17.61 -1.38
CA GLN A 6 -12.26 17.27 -2.18
C GLN A 6 -12.05 15.76 -2.09
N PHE A 7 -12.34 15.08 -3.19
CA PHE A 7 -12.03 13.67 -3.31
C PHE A 7 -10.67 13.52 -3.98
N ASP A 8 -9.62 13.24 -3.19
CA ASP A 8 -8.32 12.82 -3.73
C ASP A 8 -8.41 11.34 -4.14
N TYR A 9 -8.92 11.08 -5.34
CA TYR A 9 -8.90 9.74 -5.92
C TYR A 9 -7.58 9.49 -6.67
N ASP A 10 -6.46 9.54 -5.95
CA ASP A 10 -5.13 9.25 -6.51
C ASP A 10 -4.96 7.80 -6.96
N LEU A 11 -5.72 6.89 -6.34
CA LEU A 11 -5.58 5.45 -6.50
C LEU A 11 -6.92 4.80 -6.81
N ALA A 12 -6.95 4.01 -7.89
CA ALA A 12 -8.07 3.16 -8.26
C ALA A 12 -7.76 1.69 -7.92
N LYS A 13 -8.77 0.97 -7.41
CA LYS A 13 -8.69 -0.49 -7.20
C LYS A 13 -9.13 -1.21 -8.47
N ALA A 14 -8.21 -1.93 -9.11
CA ALA A 14 -8.54 -2.89 -10.15
C ALA A 14 -8.87 -4.24 -9.49
N LEU A 15 -10.17 -4.50 -9.30
CA LEU A 15 -10.66 -5.70 -8.62
C LEU A 15 -10.33 -6.97 -9.45
N THR A 16 -9.92 -8.01 -8.75
CA THR A 16 -9.57 -9.33 -9.30
C THR A 16 -10.21 -10.42 -8.44
N ASP A 17 -10.17 -11.67 -8.88
CA ASP A 17 -10.63 -12.78 -8.04
C ASP A 17 -9.69 -12.95 -6.83
N GLY A 18 -10.22 -12.70 -5.64
CA GLY A 18 -9.48 -12.82 -4.37
C GLY A 18 -8.73 -11.57 -3.88
N GLY A 19 -8.77 -10.42 -4.58
CA GLY A 19 -8.08 -9.20 -4.16
C GLY A 19 -8.16 -8.05 -5.17
N PHE A 20 -7.21 -7.12 -5.12
CA PHE A 20 -7.12 -6.02 -6.08
C PHE A 20 -5.67 -5.61 -6.35
N LYS A 21 -5.44 -5.01 -7.52
CA LYS A 21 -4.25 -4.19 -7.80
C LYS A 21 -4.56 -2.72 -7.56
N LEU A 22 -3.54 -1.89 -7.33
CA LEU A 22 -3.70 -0.44 -7.23
C LEU A 22 -3.09 0.25 -8.43
N VAL A 23 -3.86 1.15 -9.02
CA VAL A 23 -3.51 1.91 -10.22
C VAL A 23 -3.53 3.39 -9.85
N ASN A 24 -2.47 4.13 -10.20
CA ASN A 24 -2.41 5.58 -10.10
C ASN A 24 -3.36 6.23 -11.12
N SER A 25 -3.74 7.48 -10.87
CA SER A 25 -4.58 8.27 -11.79
C SER A 25 -4.02 8.40 -13.21
N ASN A 26 -2.70 8.31 -13.38
CA ASN A 26 -2.02 8.31 -14.68
C ASN A 26 -2.01 6.95 -15.40
N GLY A 27 -2.63 5.92 -14.82
CA GLY A 27 -2.72 4.57 -15.39
C GLY A 27 -1.54 3.65 -15.09
N THR A 28 -0.49 4.09 -14.39
CA THR A 28 0.57 3.19 -13.91
C THR A 28 0.11 2.42 -12.68
N TYR A 29 0.77 1.30 -12.35
CA TYR A 29 0.47 0.59 -11.11
C TYR A 29 1.18 1.28 -9.93
N ALA A 30 0.42 1.52 -8.85
CA ALA A 30 0.98 1.81 -7.53
C ALA A 30 1.33 0.52 -6.78
N ILE A 31 0.55 -0.54 -7.02
CA ILE A 31 0.85 -1.91 -6.61
C ILE A 31 0.47 -2.82 -7.77
N ASN A 32 1.45 -3.51 -8.37
CA ASN A 32 1.22 -4.41 -9.51
C ASN A 32 0.96 -5.88 -9.08
N ASP A 33 0.91 -6.16 -7.78
CA ASP A 33 0.50 -7.45 -7.23
C ASP A 33 -0.97 -7.43 -6.80
N VAL A 34 -1.60 -8.62 -6.80
CA VAL A 34 -2.91 -8.80 -6.18
C VAL A 34 -2.73 -8.81 -4.66
N VAL A 35 -3.30 -7.80 -4.01
CA VAL A 35 -3.27 -7.60 -2.56
C VAL A 35 -4.68 -7.44 -2.00
N ASN A 36 -4.84 -7.66 -0.71
CA ASN A 36 -6.15 -7.61 -0.07
C ASN A 36 -6.30 -6.37 0.83
N GLN A 37 -5.19 -5.76 1.20
CA GLN A 37 -5.11 -4.53 1.98
C GLN A 37 -3.93 -3.69 1.48
N TYR A 38 -4.00 -2.37 1.71
CA TYR A 38 -2.88 -1.47 1.44
C TYR A 38 -2.82 -0.33 2.46
N SER A 39 -1.67 0.30 2.57
CA SER A 39 -1.47 1.53 3.34
C SER A 39 -0.46 2.42 2.65
N THR A 40 -0.80 3.68 2.42
CA THR A 40 0.15 4.67 1.90
C THR A 40 1.12 5.07 3.02
N ILE A 41 2.42 5.15 2.71
CA ILE A 41 3.45 5.66 3.65
C ILE A 41 3.72 7.14 3.36
N ASN A 42 4.02 7.47 2.10
CA ASN A 42 4.27 8.84 1.62
C ASN A 42 3.97 8.92 0.11
N GLU A 43 4.32 10.03 -0.56
CA GLU A 43 4.04 10.19 -2.00
C GLU A 43 4.71 9.15 -2.91
N ASN A 44 5.77 8.48 -2.44
CA ASN A 44 6.59 7.57 -3.24
C ASN A 44 6.51 6.11 -2.78
N LEU A 45 5.95 5.84 -1.60
CA LEU A 45 6.00 4.52 -0.96
C LEU A 45 4.61 4.07 -0.50
N ILE A 46 4.30 2.81 -0.78
CA ILE A 46 3.02 2.19 -0.44
C ILE A 46 3.21 0.73 -0.02
N LEU A 47 2.44 0.29 0.96
CA LEU A 47 2.41 -1.08 1.44
C LEU A 47 1.24 -1.85 0.84
N GLY A 48 1.47 -3.10 0.44
CA GLY A 48 0.43 -4.05 0.04
C GLY A 48 0.51 -5.33 0.87
N LYS A 49 -0.64 -5.83 1.33
CA LYS A 49 -0.71 -7.09 2.08
C LYS A 49 -1.10 -8.26 1.19
N LYS A 50 -0.24 -9.28 1.14
CA LYS A 50 -0.45 -10.54 0.41
C LYS A 50 -0.20 -11.70 1.37
N GLY A 51 -1.25 -12.47 1.64
CA GLY A 51 -1.22 -13.48 2.71
C GLY A 51 -0.90 -12.83 4.06
N ASP A 52 0.08 -13.39 4.76
CA ASP A 52 0.48 -12.95 6.10
C ASP A 52 1.57 -11.86 6.11
N TYR A 53 2.08 -11.47 4.93
CA TYR A 53 3.19 -10.52 4.81
C TYR A 53 2.74 -9.18 4.23
N TRP A 54 3.44 -8.14 4.66
CA TRP A 54 3.40 -6.82 4.04
C TRP A 54 4.57 -6.68 3.07
N TYR A 55 4.33 -5.96 1.99
CA TYR A 55 5.30 -5.72 0.94
C TYR A 55 5.35 -4.22 0.65
N LEU A 56 6.56 -3.68 0.54
CA LEU A 56 6.80 -2.27 0.22
C LEU A 56 7.02 -2.10 -1.27
N TYR A 57 6.25 -1.20 -1.88
CA TYR A 57 6.32 -0.86 -3.29
C TYR A 57 6.69 0.61 -3.49
N ASN A 58 7.37 0.89 -4.59
CA ASN A 58 7.47 2.24 -5.13
C ASN A 58 6.13 2.62 -5.77
N LYS A 59 5.44 3.62 -5.20
CA LYS A 59 4.11 4.05 -5.63
C LYS A 59 4.09 4.57 -7.07
N THR A 60 5.18 5.12 -7.58
CA THR A 60 5.23 5.75 -8.90
C THR A 60 5.17 4.73 -10.04
N ASN A 61 5.84 3.58 -9.85
CA ASN A 61 6.02 2.58 -10.90
C ASN A 61 5.57 1.16 -10.50
N GLY A 62 5.14 0.96 -9.25
CA GLY A 62 4.57 -0.29 -8.76
C GLY A 62 5.60 -1.40 -8.54
N PHE A 63 6.91 -1.08 -8.58
CA PHE A 63 7.96 -2.05 -8.33
C PHE A 63 8.00 -2.46 -6.86
N LEU A 64 8.08 -3.76 -6.62
CA LEU A 64 8.35 -4.31 -5.30
C LEU A 64 9.78 -3.96 -4.87
N LEU A 65 9.92 -3.37 -3.69
CA LEU A 65 11.21 -3.05 -3.08
C LEU A 65 11.60 -4.10 -2.04
N TYR A 66 10.70 -4.40 -1.10
CA TYR A 66 10.99 -5.31 0.01
C TYR A 66 9.76 -6.10 0.45
N ARG A 67 9.97 -7.32 0.96
CA ARG A 67 9.01 -8.04 1.82
C ARG A 67 9.34 -7.73 3.28
N LEU A 68 8.36 -7.31 4.05
CA LEU A 68 8.47 -7.10 5.49
C LEU A 68 8.08 -8.40 6.21
N SER A 69 8.80 -8.77 7.27
CA SER A 69 8.48 -9.97 8.06
C SER A 69 7.09 -9.86 8.70
N SER A 70 6.46 -11.01 8.98
CA SER A 70 5.09 -11.13 9.49
C SER A 70 4.93 -10.71 10.96
N GLU A 71 6.00 -10.29 11.63
CA GLU A 71 5.98 -9.94 13.05
C GLU A 71 5.61 -8.45 13.22
N TYR A 72 4.31 -8.17 13.31
CA TYR A 72 3.84 -6.95 13.98
C TYR A 72 3.63 -7.25 15.47
N PRO A 73 4.31 -6.55 16.41
CA PRO A 73 3.93 -6.59 17.81
C PRO A 73 2.53 -5.99 17.97
N SER A 74 1.76 -6.54 18.89
CA SER A 74 0.39 -6.18 19.24
C SER A 74 0.25 -4.74 19.75
N VAL A 75 0.31 -3.73 18.87
CA VAL A 75 0.01 -2.34 19.22
C VAL A 75 -1.25 -1.85 18.48
N PRO A 76 -2.26 -1.32 19.20
CA PRO A 76 -3.37 -0.62 18.57
C PRO A 76 -2.84 0.69 18.00
N CYS A 77 -3.05 0.89 16.70
CA CYS A 77 -2.57 2.04 15.93
C CYS A 77 -2.96 3.37 16.62
N PRO A 78 -2.02 4.32 16.72
CA PRO A 78 -1.84 5.27 15.63
C PRO A 78 -0.36 5.45 15.25
N SER A 79 -0.09 5.42 13.94
CA SER A 79 1.19 5.70 13.27
C SER A 79 2.09 4.47 13.04
N PRO A 80 2.24 4.01 11.78
CA PRO A 80 3.19 2.95 11.45
C PRO A 80 4.61 3.55 11.40
N VAL A 81 5.28 3.63 12.55
CA VAL A 81 6.74 3.62 12.55
C VAL A 81 7.15 2.18 12.32
N VAL A 82 7.40 1.84 11.05
CA VAL A 82 7.93 0.54 10.64
C VAL A 82 9.31 0.38 11.31
N ALA A 83 9.42 -0.55 12.25
CA ALA A 83 10.71 -1.08 12.67
C ALA A 83 11.27 -1.90 11.49
N ILE A 84 12.06 -1.25 10.63
CA ILE A 84 12.79 -1.94 9.56
C ILE A 84 13.96 -2.68 10.23
N ASN A 85 13.72 -3.90 10.69
CA ASN A 85 14.82 -4.81 10.98
C ASN A 85 15.36 -5.29 9.62
N TYR A 86 16.48 -4.71 9.21
CA TYR A 86 17.26 -5.18 8.09
C TYR A 86 17.94 -6.48 8.53
N ASP A 87 17.48 -7.63 8.04
CA ASP A 87 18.37 -8.80 7.99
C ASP A 87 19.32 -8.56 6.81
N SER A 88 20.61 -8.39 7.14
CA SER A 88 21.73 -8.22 6.21
C SER A 88 22.04 -9.49 5.44
#